data_AF-A0ABD0MDY7-F1
#
_entry.id   AF-A0ABD0MDY7-F1
#
_cell.length_a   1.000
_cell.length_b   1.000
_cell.length_c   1.000
_cell.angle_alpha   90.00
_cell.angle_beta   90.00
_cell.angle_gamma   90.00
#
_symmetry.space_group_name_H-M   'P 1'
#
loop_
_entity.id
_entity.type
_entity.pdbx_description
1 polymer ?
#
loop_
_entity_poly.entity_id
_entity_poly.type
_entity_poly.pdbx_seq_one_letter_code
_entity_poly.pdbx_strand_id
1 'polypeptide(L)'
;MCEVESIINGRPLTSVSDDVNDIEPLTPNHLLLLKSQPIMPPGIFSMDDTYARRRWKQVQYLADLFWTRWTREYLPLLQERQKWLKPRRNFMMEDVVLLVDGSSPRNSWVMGKIVETLPDSSGTVRRVILKTRTSTLERPVNKLCLLKEATLEE
;
A
#
# COMPACT_ATOMS: atom_id res chain seq x y z
N MET A 1 -8.22 -3.43 21.11
CA MET A 1 -7.16 -3.55 20.09
C MET A 1 -6.60 -2.16 19.87
N CYS A 2 -5.28 -1.99 19.89
CA CYS A 2 -4.66 -0.67 19.74
C CYS A 2 -4.75 -0.20 18.28
N GLU A 3 -5.06 1.07 18.02
CA GLU A 3 -5.17 1.62 16.65
C GLU A 3 -3.92 1.33 15.80
N VAL A 4 -2.74 1.53 16.39
CA VAL A 4 -1.44 1.26 15.76
C VAL A 4 -1.26 -0.20 15.36
N GLU A 5 -1.67 -1.13 16.23
CA GLU A 5 -1.61 -2.56 15.97
C GLU A 5 -2.52 -2.93 14.78
N SER A 6 -3.74 -2.37 14.76
CA SER A 6 -4.67 -2.57 13.65
C SER A 6 -4.12 -2.03 12.32
N ILE A 7 -3.44 -0.88 12.36
CA ILE A 7 -2.76 -0.29 11.19
C ILE A 7 -1.68 -1.23 10.65
N ILE A 8 -0.77 -1.70 11.52
CA ILE A 8 0.35 -2.56 11.13
C ILE A 8 -0.16 -3.89 10.59
N ASN A 9 -1.12 -4.51 11.28
CA ASN A 9 -1.68 -5.81 10.93
C ASN A 9 -2.71 -5.75 9.79
N GLY A 10 -3.12 -4.55 9.36
CA GLY A 10 -3.91 -4.35 8.16
C GLY A 10 -3.09 -4.37 6.86
N ARG A 11 -1.76 -4.46 6.95
CA ARG A 11 -0.87 -4.45 5.79
C ARG A 11 -1.12 -5.68 4.88
N PRO A 12 -1.25 -5.49 3.56
CA PRO A 12 -1.31 -6.59 2.60
C PRO A 12 -0.06 -7.47 2.65
N LEU A 13 -0.26 -8.79 2.74
CA LEU A 13 0.78 -9.80 2.57
C LEU A 13 0.86 -10.25 1.12
N THR A 14 -0.27 -10.64 0.56
CA THR A 14 -0.38 -11.15 -0.82
C THR A 14 -1.83 -11.01 -1.32
N SER A 15 -2.03 -11.06 -2.63
CA SER A 15 -3.37 -11.22 -3.23
C SER A 15 -3.84 -12.67 -3.09
N VAL A 16 -5.12 -12.89 -2.76
CA VAL A 16 -5.71 -14.23 -2.61
C VAL A 16 -6.39 -14.71 -3.89
N SER A 17 -6.93 -13.79 -4.68
CA SER A 17 -7.71 -14.08 -5.89
C SER A 17 -6.92 -13.78 -7.17
N ASP A 18 -7.24 -14.53 -8.22
CA ASP A 18 -6.82 -14.27 -9.60
C ASP A 18 -7.84 -13.40 -10.36
N ASP A 19 -9.02 -13.16 -9.79
CA ASP A 19 -10.03 -12.26 -10.37
C ASP A 19 -9.53 -10.81 -10.32
N VAL A 20 -9.55 -10.15 -11.47
CA VAL A 20 -9.19 -8.75 -11.65
C VAL A 20 -10.07 -7.81 -10.81
N ASN A 21 -11.29 -8.24 -10.49
CA ASN A 21 -12.23 -7.46 -9.67
C ASN A 21 -12.07 -7.68 -8.17
N ASP A 22 -11.45 -8.79 -7.76
CA ASP A 22 -11.19 -9.11 -6.36
C ASP A 22 -9.76 -8.71 -5.98
N ILE A 23 -9.66 -7.45 -5.54
CA ILE A 23 -8.41 -6.84 -5.11
C ILE A 23 -8.33 -6.88 -3.56
N GLU A 24 -9.04 -7.78 -2.87
CA GLU A 24 -8.88 -7.92 -1.42
C GLU A 24 -7.59 -8.69 -1.09
N PRO A 25 -6.65 -8.10 -0.33
CA PRO A 25 -5.43 -8.79 0.04
C PRO A 25 -5.63 -9.69 1.27
N LEU A 26 -4.82 -10.73 1.38
CA LEU A 26 -4.59 -11.38 2.66
C LEU A 26 -3.80 -10.44 3.57
N THR A 27 -4.32 -10.15 4.75
CA THR A 27 -3.64 -9.34 5.77
C THR A 27 -3.39 -10.17 7.03
N PRO A 28 -2.41 -9.82 7.90
CA PRO A 28 -2.27 -10.45 9.21
C PRO A 28 -3.55 -10.43 10.03
N ASN A 29 -4.33 -9.34 9.94
CA ASN A 29 -5.63 -9.22 10.61
C ASN A 29 -6.62 -10.30 10.15
N HIS A 30 -6.59 -10.73 8.88
CA HIS A 30 -7.45 -11.84 8.42
C HIS A 30 -7.13 -13.13 9.16
N LEU A 31 -5.85 -13.40 9.44
CA LEU A 31 -5.42 -14.60 10.16
C LEU A 31 -5.69 -14.49 11.66
N LEU A 32 -5.40 -13.33 12.26
CA LEU A 32 -5.53 -13.11 13.70
C LEU A 32 -6.98 -12.98 14.16
N LEU A 33 -7.83 -12.38 13.33
CA LEU A 33 -9.21 -12.01 13.70
C LEU A 33 -10.26 -12.84 12.97
N LEU A 34 -9.84 -13.63 11.98
CA LEU A 34 -10.70 -14.48 11.15
C LEU A 34 -11.84 -13.70 10.46
N LYS A 35 -11.66 -12.39 10.27
CA LYS A 35 -12.63 -11.49 9.61
C LYS A 35 -11.91 -10.38 8.86
N SER A 36 -12.53 -9.92 7.77
CA SER A 36 -12.15 -8.67 7.11
C SER A 36 -12.47 -7.50 8.05
N GLN A 37 -11.48 -6.62 8.28
CA GLN A 37 -11.65 -5.46 9.14
C GLN A 37 -12.41 -4.37 8.36
N PRO A 38 -13.51 -3.81 8.90
CA PRO A 38 -14.12 -2.64 8.30
C PRO A 38 -13.10 -1.50 8.33
N ILE A 39 -12.79 -0.94 7.16
CA ILE A 39 -12.01 0.29 7.07
C ILE A 39 -12.89 1.37 7.67
N MET A 40 -12.67 1.71 8.94
CA MET A 40 -13.34 2.85 9.54
C MET A 40 -12.92 4.08 8.72
N PRO A 41 -13.87 4.85 8.16
CA PRO A 41 -13.52 6.00 7.35
C PRO A 41 -12.65 6.92 8.20
N PRO A 42 -11.49 7.36 7.69
CA PRO A 42 -10.67 8.29 8.44
C PRO A 42 -11.49 9.56 8.63
N GLY A 43 -11.81 9.86 9.89
CA GLY A 43 -12.22 11.21 10.24
C GLY A 43 -11.08 12.16 9.89
N ILE A 44 -11.43 13.41 9.57
CA ILE A 44 -10.41 14.45 9.39
C ILE A 44 -10.06 14.95 10.81
N PHE A 45 -8.88 14.60 11.30
CA PHE A 45 -8.38 15.02 12.61
C PHE A 45 -7.26 16.06 12.43
N SER A 46 -7.35 17.18 13.16
CA SER A 46 -6.37 18.28 13.06
C SER A 46 -5.41 18.28 14.25
N MET A 47 -4.31 19.04 14.13
CA MET A 47 -3.39 19.30 15.26
C MET A 47 -4.13 19.83 16.50
N ASP A 48 -5.20 20.59 16.33
CA ASP A 48 -6.02 21.13 17.44
C ASP A 48 -6.70 20.03 18.25
N ASP A 49 -6.97 18.87 17.63
CA ASP A 49 -7.53 17.71 18.32
C ASP A 49 -6.57 17.08 19.34
N THR A 50 -5.27 17.43 19.29
CA THR A 50 -4.28 17.02 20.31
C THR A 50 -4.66 17.53 21.70
N TYR A 51 -5.26 18.72 21.79
CA TYR A 51 -5.70 19.33 23.04
C TYR A 51 -7.21 19.21 23.26
N ALA A 52 -7.91 18.41 22.46
CA ALA A 52 -9.34 18.21 22.60
C ALA A 52 -9.67 17.58 23.97
N ARG A 53 -10.68 18.12 24.66
CA ARG A 53 -11.25 17.52 25.88
C ARG A 53 -11.75 16.09 25.67
N ARG A 54 -12.03 15.71 24.41
CA ARG A 54 -12.47 14.36 24.02
C ARG A 54 -11.25 13.51 23.68
N ARG A 55 -10.84 12.65 24.62
CA ARG A 55 -9.68 11.75 24.48
C ARG A 55 -9.68 10.89 23.22
N TRP A 56 -10.85 10.49 22.72
CA TRP A 56 -10.93 9.71 21.48
C TRP A 56 -10.40 10.47 20.27
N LYS A 57 -10.62 11.80 20.16
CA LYS A 57 -10.07 12.63 19.06
C LYS A 57 -8.55 12.68 19.09
N GLN A 58 -7.97 12.78 20.29
CA GLN A 58 -6.52 12.76 20.49
C GLN A 58 -5.91 11.45 19.99
N VAL A 59 -6.52 10.31 20.34
CA VAL A 59 -6.05 8.98 19.91
C VAL A 59 -6.12 8.85 18.39
N GLN A 60 -7.18 9.35 17.76
CA GLN A 60 -7.34 9.30 16.31
C GLN A 60 -6.30 10.17 15.59
N TYR A 61 -6.03 11.37 16.09
CA TYR A 61 -4.97 12.23 15.55
C TYR A 61 -3.58 11.58 15.65
N LEU A 62 -3.26 10.96 16.79
CA LEU A 62 -2.00 10.25 16.96
C LEU A 62 -1.88 9.04 16.02
N ALA A 63 -2.99 8.34 15.75
CA ALA A 63 -3.02 7.24 14.79
C ALA A 63 -2.81 7.73 13.33
N ASP A 64 -3.32 8.90 12.95
CA ASP A 64 -3.08 9.51 11.64
C ASP A 64 -1.62 9.94 11.48
N LEU A 65 -1.04 10.54 12.53
CA LEU A 65 0.38 10.90 12.54
C LEU A 65 1.26 9.66 12.43
N PHE A 66 0.90 8.60 13.15
CA PHE A 66 1.58 7.31 13.04
C PHE A 66 1.51 6.76 11.61
N TRP A 67 0.31 6.70 11.00
CA TRP A 67 0.12 6.24 9.63
C TRP A 67 1.00 7.01 8.63
N THR A 68 0.97 8.33 8.72
CA THR A 68 1.74 9.21 7.82
C THR A 68 3.24 8.93 7.91
N ARG A 69 3.77 8.81 9.14
CA ARG A 69 5.19 8.49 9.35
C ARG A 69 5.52 7.06 8.93
N TRP A 70 4.71 6.09 9.32
CA TRP A 70 4.89 4.68 8.98
C TRP A 70 4.96 4.45 7.47
N THR A 71 4.00 5.00 6.72
CA THR A 71 3.93 4.84 5.26
C THR A 71 5.08 5.56 4.55
N ARG A 72 5.55 6.70 5.09
CA ARG A 72 6.64 7.48 4.49
C ARG A 72 8.04 6.97 4.85
N GLU A 73 8.23 6.50 6.08
CA GLU A 73 9.55 6.23 6.65
C GLU A 73 9.84 4.74 6.76
N TYR A 74 8.85 3.92 7.11
CA TYR A 74 9.07 2.49 7.34
C TYR A 74 8.77 1.62 6.11
N LEU A 75 7.63 1.83 5.43
CA LEU A 75 7.29 1.02 4.25
C LEU A 75 8.38 1.01 3.16
N PRO A 76 9.05 2.15 2.84
CA PRO A 76 10.14 2.13 1.87
C PRO A 76 11.34 1.29 2.31
N LEU A 77 11.57 1.12 3.61
CA LEU A 77 12.65 0.28 4.14
C LEU A 77 12.35 -1.21 3.97
N LEU A 78 11.08 -1.62 3.94
CA LEU A 78 10.69 -3.00 3.67
C LEU A 78 11.03 -3.43 2.23
N GLN A 79 11.10 -2.47 1.30
CA GLN A 79 11.71 -2.71 0.00
C GLN A 79 13.21 -2.43 0.07
N GLU A 80 13.99 -3.40 0.54
CA GLU A 80 15.45 -3.34 0.39
C GLU A 80 15.83 -3.25 -1.10
N ARG A 81 16.09 -2.03 -1.56
CA ARG A 81 16.80 -1.77 -2.81
C ARG A 81 18.28 -1.64 -2.47
N GLN A 82 18.99 -2.79 -2.47
CA GLN A 82 20.45 -2.74 -2.43
C GLN A 82 20.95 -1.86 -3.58
N LYS A 83 22.04 -1.11 -3.35
CA LYS A 83 22.78 -0.41 -4.44
C LYS A 83 22.93 -1.39 -5.61
N TRP A 84 22.77 -0.89 -6.83
CA TRP A 84 22.75 -1.59 -8.12
C TRP A 84 23.98 -2.49 -8.36
N LEU A 85 24.14 -3.53 -7.54
CA LEU A 85 25.23 -4.50 -7.61
C LEU A 85 24.85 -5.66 -8.53
N LYS A 86 23.55 -5.94 -8.66
CA LYS A 86 22.99 -6.93 -9.56
C LYS A 86 21.70 -6.40 -10.20
N PRO A 87 21.49 -6.61 -11.51
CA PRO A 87 20.22 -6.30 -12.14
C PRO A 87 19.11 -7.13 -11.49
N ARG A 88 18.06 -6.45 -11.03
CA ARG A 88 16.82 -7.07 -10.56
C ARG A 88 15.79 -7.08 -11.68
N ARG A 89 14.82 -8.00 -11.60
CA ARG A 89 13.66 -8.04 -12.49
C ARG A 89 12.96 -6.68 -12.54
N ASN A 90 12.67 -6.19 -13.75
CA ASN A 90 11.83 -5.02 -13.95
C ASN A 90 10.36 -5.37 -13.71
N PHE A 91 9.55 -4.38 -13.32
CA PHE A 91 8.09 -4.53 -13.30
C PHE A 91 7.57 -4.88 -14.70
N MET A 92 6.58 -5.76 -14.76
CA MET A 92 5.92 -6.17 -16.01
C MET A 92 4.42 -5.97 -15.95
N MET A 93 3.76 -6.07 -17.10
CA MET A 93 2.30 -6.09 -17.16
C MET A 93 1.76 -7.23 -16.30
N GLU A 94 0.58 -7.03 -15.74
CA GLU A 94 -0.14 -7.95 -14.86
C GLU A 94 0.45 -8.10 -13.43
N ASP A 95 1.58 -7.48 -13.11
CA ASP A 95 2.12 -7.47 -11.74
C ASP A 95 1.14 -6.81 -10.76
N VAL A 96 0.92 -7.43 -9.60
CA VAL A 96 0.13 -6.85 -8.51
C VAL A 96 1.06 -6.10 -7.57
N VAL A 97 0.77 -4.82 -7.39
CA VAL A 97 1.59 -3.90 -6.61
C VAL A 97 0.77 -3.16 -5.55
N LEU A 98 1.40 -2.91 -4.42
CA LEU A 98 0.94 -1.99 -3.40
C LEU A 98 1.45 -0.58 -3.72
N LEU A 99 0.55 0.40 -3.76
CA LEU A 99 0.87 1.79 -3.91
C LEU A 99 1.25 2.40 -2.55
N VAL A 100 2.51 2.81 -2.41
CA VAL A 100 3.06 3.47 -1.23
C VAL A 100 2.97 4.99 -1.42
N ASP A 101 1.75 5.52 -1.29
CA ASP A 101 1.48 6.96 -1.36
C ASP A 101 1.16 7.52 0.04
N GLY A 102 1.95 8.51 0.47
CA GLY A 102 1.77 9.17 1.77
C GLY A 102 0.54 10.08 1.84
N SER A 103 -0.13 10.33 0.72
CA SER A 103 -1.41 11.05 0.67
C SER A 103 -2.63 10.15 0.91
N SER A 104 -2.43 8.83 0.96
CA SER A 104 -3.54 7.89 1.15
C SER A 104 -4.14 8.03 2.56
N PRO A 105 -5.48 7.99 2.66
CA PRO A 105 -6.15 8.00 3.96
C PRO A 105 -5.66 6.88 4.88
N ARG A 106 -5.80 7.06 6.20
CA ARG A 106 -5.40 6.03 7.18
C ARG A 106 -6.06 4.68 6.87
N ASN A 107 -5.30 3.60 7.02
CA ASN A 107 -5.71 2.21 6.71
C ASN A 107 -6.03 1.95 5.23
N SER A 108 -5.77 2.91 4.33
CA SER A 108 -5.98 2.72 2.90
C SER A 108 -4.76 2.08 2.26
N TRP A 109 -4.76 0.75 2.24
CA TRP A 109 -3.76 -0.05 1.52
C TRP A 109 -4.15 -0.17 0.05
N VAL A 110 -3.83 0.85 -0.75
CA VAL A 110 -4.22 0.90 -2.17
C VAL A 110 -3.38 -0.09 -2.95
N MET A 111 -4.01 -1.12 -3.51
CA MET A 111 -3.38 -2.04 -4.44
C MET A 111 -3.83 -1.75 -5.86
N GLY A 112 -3.00 -2.14 -6.81
CA GLY A 112 -3.32 -2.07 -8.22
C GLY A 112 -2.56 -3.10 -9.03
N LYS A 113 -3.07 -3.35 -10.23
CA LYS A 113 -2.46 -4.23 -11.21
C LYS A 113 -1.80 -3.39 -12.31
N ILE A 114 -0.58 -3.71 -12.69
CA ILE A 114 0.12 -2.99 -13.76
C ILE A 114 -0.52 -3.33 -15.09
N VAL A 115 -1.01 -2.31 -15.79
CA VAL A 115 -1.60 -2.44 -17.13
C VAL A 115 -0.56 -2.10 -18.20
N GLU A 116 0.34 -1.17 -17.93
CA GLU A 116 1.36 -0.73 -18.88
C GLU A 116 2.66 -0.36 -18.16
N THR A 117 3.80 -0.65 -18.79
CA THR A 117 5.13 -0.27 -18.30
C THR A 117 5.77 0.74 -19.23
N LEU A 118 6.36 1.79 -18.66
CA LEU A 118 7.02 2.88 -19.41
C LEU A 118 8.54 2.81 -19.15
N PRO A 119 9.30 2.10 -20.00
CA PRO A 119 10.74 2.03 -19.92
C PRO A 119 11.41 3.32 -20.41
N ASP A 120 12.61 3.58 -19.90
CA ASP A 120 13.53 4.60 -20.40
C ASP A 120 14.28 4.09 -21.65
N SER A 121 15.04 4.96 -22.32
CA SER A 121 15.97 4.66 -23.43
C SER A 121 16.90 3.47 -23.18
N SER A 122 17.21 3.18 -21.91
CA SER A 122 18.03 2.04 -21.46
C SER A 122 17.24 0.74 -21.22
N GLY A 123 15.93 0.71 -21.49
CA GLY A 123 15.06 -0.45 -21.24
C GLY A 123 14.65 -0.64 -19.77
N THR A 124 15.03 0.28 -18.87
CA THR A 124 14.67 0.21 -17.44
C THR A 124 13.31 0.85 -17.18
N VAL A 125 12.39 0.12 -16.53
CA VAL A 125 11.05 0.62 -16.20
C VAL A 125 11.13 1.66 -15.08
N ARG A 126 10.76 2.92 -15.38
CA ARG A 126 10.78 4.03 -14.41
C ARG A 126 9.38 4.43 -13.95
N ARG A 127 8.38 4.26 -14.82
CA ARG A 127 6.98 4.57 -14.56
C ARG A 127 6.13 3.43 -15.05
N VAL A 128 4.97 3.26 -14.42
CA VAL A 128 3.97 2.27 -14.82
C VAL A 128 2.59 2.89 -14.70
N ILE A 129 1.67 2.39 -15.52
CA ILE A 129 0.24 2.68 -15.41
C ILE A 129 -0.38 1.50 -14.69
N LEU A 130 -0.97 1.76 -13.54
CA LEU A 130 -1.65 0.74 -12.74
C LEU A 130 -3.16 1.00 -12.66
N LYS A 131 -3.95 -0.07 -12.72
CA LYS A 131 -5.38 -0.04 -12.46
C LYS A 131 -5.64 -0.41 -11.01
N THR A 132 -6.18 0.53 -10.25
CA THR A 132 -6.70 0.29 -8.89
C THR A 132 -8.19 -0.04 -8.97
N ARG A 133 -8.82 -0.34 -7.83
CA ARG A 133 -10.28 -0.58 -7.74
C ARG A 133 -11.10 0.61 -8.28
N THR A 134 -10.61 1.83 -8.11
CA THR A 134 -11.38 3.06 -8.39
C THR A 134 -10.89 3.81 -9.61
N SER A 135 -9.59 3.77 -9.91
CA SER A 135 -9.01 4.57 -11.00
C SER A 135 -7.74 3.96 -11.58
N THR A 136 -7.42 4.39 -12.79
CA THR A 136 -6.12 4.13 -13.43
C THR A 136 -5.17 5.27 -13.12
N LEU A 137 -3.96 4.96 -12.64
CA LEU A 137 -2.99 5.93 -12.17
C LEU A 137 -1.61 5.68 -12.79
N GLU A 138 -0.94 6.74 -13.25
CA GLU A 138 0.48 6.70 -13.58
C GLU A 138 1.30 6.96 -12.31
N ARG A 139 2.23 6.05 -12.00
CA ARG A 139 3.11 6.18 -10.83
C ARG A 139 4.54 5.76 -11.13
N PRO A 140 5.53 6.42 -10.51
CA PRO A 140 6.91 5.99 -10.58
C PRO A 140 7.12 4.70 -9.79
N VAL A 141 8.02 3.84 -10.27
CA VAL A 141 8.29 2.53 -9.65
C VAL A 141 8.82 2.61 -8.22
N ASN A 142 9.34 3.77 -7.78
CA ASN A 142 9.80 3.99 -6.40
C ASN A 142 8.65 4.15 -5.39
N LYS A 143 7.41 4.29 -5.85
CA LYS A 143 6.20 4.33 -5.02
C LYS A 143 5.45 3.01 -5.02
N LEU A 144 6.05 1.94 -5.55
CA LEU A 144 5.37 0.66 -5.74
C LEU A 144 6.12 -0.47 -5.02
N CYS A 145 5.36 -1.25 -4.26
CA CYS A 145 5.82 -2.50 -3.67
C CYS A 145 5.22 -3.69 -4.41
N LEU A 146 6.07 -4.55 -4.98
CA LEU A 146 5.64 -5.78 -5.63
C LEU A 146 5.06 -6.74 -4.60
N LEU A 147 3.83 -7.22 -4.82
CA LEU A 147 3.15 -8.18 -3.94
C LEU A 147 3.06 -9.57 -4.60
N LYS A 148 2.64 -9.62 -5.86
CA LYS A 148 2.57 -10.86 -6.65
C LYS A 148 3.13 -10.59 -8.03
N GLU A 149 4.03 -11.49 -8.45
CA GLU A 149 4.57 -11.47 -9.82
C GLU A 149 3.49 -11.96 -10.78
N ALA A 150 3.40 -11.33 -11.95
CA ALA A 150 2.56 -11.85 -13.01
C ALA A 150 3.02 -13.27 -13.39
N THR A 151 2.05 -14.17 -13.43
CA THR A 151 2.28 -15.54 -13.89
C THR A 151 2.19 -15.49 -15.41
N LEU A 152 3.27 -15.86 -16.10
CA LEU A 152 3.20 -16.10 -17.54
C LEU A 152 2.35 -17.36 -17.71
N GLU A 153 1.08 -17.20 -18.04
CA GLU A 153 0.28 -18.31 -18.55
C GLU A 153 0.87 -18.70 -19.91
N GLU A 154 1.37 -19.94 -20.00
CA GLU A 154 1.82 -20.61 -21.24
C GLU A 154 0.65 -20.92 -22.17
#